data_AF-F4LTK0-F1
#
_entry.id   AF-F4LTK0-F1
#
_cell.length_a   1.000
_cell.length_b   1.000
_cell.length_c   1.000
_cell.angle_alpha   90.00
_cell.angle_beta   90.00
_cell.angle_gamma   90.00
#
_symmetry.space_group_name_H-M   'P 1'
#
loop_
_entity.id
_entity.type
_entity.pdbx_description
1 polymer ?
#
loop_
_entity_poly.entity_id
_entity_poly.type
_entity_poly.pdbx_seq_one_letter_code
_entity_poly.pdbx_strand_id
1 'polypeptide(L)'
;MLKQILYAGIGLATVTKEKAEEVISELVKKGEMSQEEGKDALNTLMYRMQEESEKLKQKINEQVDNAIVSMNLVKKTELDEILQRITELEKRLDEIQSKKEV
;
A
#
# COMPACT_ATOMS: atom_id res chain seq x y z
N MET A 1 -2.78 -0.80 -16.55
CA MET A 1 -1.41 -0.68 -16.00
C MET A 1 -1.38 -0.96 -14.50
N LEU A 2 -1.53 0.02 -13.59
CA LEU A 2 -1.35 -0.21 -12.14
C LEU A 2 -2.25 -1.31 -11.54
N LYS A 3 -3.54 -1.32 -11.89
CA LYS A 3 -4.47 -2.38 -11.44
C LYS A 3 -4.03 -3.78 -11.88
N GLN A 4 -3.50 -3.92 -13.10
CA GLN A 4 -3.04 -5.21 -13.63
C GLN A 4 -1.77 -5.70 -12.92
N ILE A 5 -0.84 -4.78 -12.62
CA ILE A 5 0.37 -5.10 -11.84
C ILE A 5 -0.03 -5.57 -10.44
N LEU A 6 -1.00 -4.91 -9.80
CA LEU A 6 -1.52 -5.31 -8.50
C LEU A 6 -2.15 -6.71 -8.55
N TYR A 7 -3.02 -6.98 -9.54
CA TYR A 7 -3.63 -8.31 -9.70
C TYR A 7 -2.60 -9.40 -9.99
N ALA A 8 -1.58 -9.10 -10.81
CA ALA A 8 -0.49 -10.02 -11.07
C ALA A 8 0.33 -10.30 -9.80
N GLY A 9 0.59 -9.27 -8.97
CA GLY A 9 1.27 -9.43 -7.69
C GLY A 9 0.50 -10.31 -6.71
N ILE A 10 -0.82 -10.12 -6.60
CA ILE A 10 -1.68 -10.97 -5.77
C ILE A 10 -1.66 -12.42 -6.29
N GLY A 11 -1.80 -12.62 -7.62
CA GLY A 11 -1.76 -13.95 -8.21
C GLY A 11 -0.43 -14.67 -7.96
N LEU A 12 0.69 -13.98 -8.12
CA LEU A 12 2.02 -14.52 -7.81
C LEU A 12 2.18 -14.87 -6.33
N ALA A 13 1.67 -14.03 -5.42
CA ALA A 13 1.70 -14.31 -3.99
C ALA A 13 0.89 -15.56 -3.62
N THR A 14 -0.30 -15.74 -4.23
CA THR A 14 -1.13 -16.93 -4.05
C THR A 14 -0.40 -18.19 -4.52
N VAL A 15 0.13 -18.18 -5.75
CA VAL A 15 0.88 -19.33 -6.30
C VAL A 15 2.10 -19.67 -5.44
N THR A 16 2.81 -18.67 -4.94
CA THR A 16 3.98 -18.88 -4.05
C THR A 16 3.57 -19.54 -2.74
N LYS A 17 2.44 -19.10 -2.15
CA LYS A 17 1.91 -19.71 -0.92
C LYS A 17 1.51 -21.17 -1.15
N GLU A 18 0.76 -21.44 -2.22
CA GLU A 18 0.37 -22.81 -2.59
C GLU A 18 1.60 -23.71 -2.77
N LYS A 19 2.65 -23.21 -3.43
CA LYS A 19 3.88 -24.00 -3.62
C LYS A 19 4.62 -24.26 -2.32
N ALA A 20 4.65 -23.31 -1.39
CA ALA A 20 5.25 -23.50 -0.08
C ALA A 20 4.49 -24.56 0.73
N GLU A 21 3.16 -24.53 0.72
CA GLU A 21 2.30 -25.54 1.36
C GLU A 21 2.54 -26.94 0.77
N GLU A 22 2.65 -27.04 -0.57
CA GLU A 22 2.94 -28.29 -1.26
C GLU A 22 4.29 -28.88 -0.85
N VAL A 23 5.36 -28.07 -0.86
CA VAL A 23 6.71 -28.52 -0.48
C VAL A 23 6.73 -29.01 0.96
N ILE A 24 6.12 -28.27 1.89
CA ILE A 24 6.03 -28.69 3.29
C ILE A 24 5.24 -29.99 3.42
N SER A 25 4.12 -30.13 2.69
CA SER A 25 3.33 -31.35 2.69
C SER A 25 4.13 -32.56 2.19
N GLU A 26 4.97 -32.39 1.16
CA GLU A 26 5.85 -33.45 0.67
C GLU A 26 6.90 -33.88 1.70
N LEU A 27 7.52 -32.93 2.40
CA LEU A 27 8.50 -33.22 3.45
C LEU A 27 7.87 -33.99 4.61
N VAL A 28 6.65 -33.62 5.01
CA VAL A 28 5.87 -34.39 6.01
C VAL A 28 5.59 -35.81 5.53
N LYS A 29 5.14 -35.98 4.27
CA LYS A 29 4.85 -37.30 3.69
C LYS A 29 6.07 -38.21 3.61
N LYS A 30 7.25 -37.64 3.33
CA LYS A 30 8.53 -38.37 3.30
C LYS A 30 9.05 -38.73 4.70
N GLY A 31 8.42 -38.22 5.76
CA GLY A 31 8.87 -38.40 7.13
C GLY A 31 10.12 -37.56 7.46
N GLU A 32 10.46 -36.57 6.63
CA GLU A 32 11.59 -35.67 6.85
C GLU A 32 11.25 -34.56 7.87
N MET A 33 9.96 -34.38 8.16
CA MET A 33 9.46 -33.50 9.22
C MET A 33 8.13 -34.02 9.78
N SER A 34 7.83 -33.65 11.02
CA SER A 34 6.51 -33.87 11.62
C SER A 34 5.46 -32.87 11.11
N GLN A 35 4.18 -33.18 11.31
CA GLN A 35 3.09 -32.25 10.98
C GLN A 35 3.19 -30.93 11.75
N GLU A 36 3.64 -30.99 13.01
CA GLU A 36 3.77 -29.82 13.87
C GLU A 36 4.89 -28.90 13.37
N GLU A 37 6.07 -29.47 13.06
CA GLU A 37 7.19 -28.73 12.47
C GLU A 37 6.83 -28.11 11.11
N GLY A 38 6.09 -28.84 10.26
CA GLY A 38 5.64 -28.32 8.98
C GLY A 38 4.70 -27.12 9.14
N LYS A 39 3.76 -27.18 10.10
CA LYS A 39 2.85 -26.08 10.40
C LYS A 39 3.58 -24.84 10.91
N ASP A 40 4.55 -25.03 11.81
CA ASP A 40 5.37 -23.94 12.34
C ASP A 40 6.27 -23.32 11.28
N ALA A 41 6.84 -24.13 10.39
CA ALA A 41 7.62 -23.65 9.25
C ALA A 41 6.77 -22.77 8.31
N LEU A 42 5.56 -23.21 7.97
CA LEU A 42 4.63 -22.44 7.14
C LEU A 42 4.23 -21.13 7.81
N ASN A 43 3.89 -21.16 9.09
CA ASN A 43 3.53 -19.97 9.86
C ASN A 43 4.68 -18.95 9.92
N THR A 44 5.91 -19.43 10.15
CA THR A 44 7.12 -18.60 10.18
C THR A 44 7.37 -17.94 8.83
N LEU A 45 7.21 -18.69 7.74
CA LEU A 45 7.34 -18.17 6.37
C LEU A 45 6.30 -17.07 6.11
N MET A 46 5.04 -17.31 6.45
CA MET A 46 3.96 -16.34 6.27
C MET A 46 4.19 -15.06 7.08
N TYR A 47 4.64 -15.19 8.33
CA TYR A 47 4.95 -14.04 9.18
C TYR A 47 6.07 -13.18 8.59
N ARG A 48 7.18 -13.80 8.17
CA ARG A 48 8.29 -13.10 7.51
C ARG A 48 7.86 -12.43 6.21
N MET A 49 7.06 -13.11 5.39
CA MET A 49 6.51 -12.53 4.17
C MET A 49 5.67 -11.28 4.46
N GLN A 50 4.85 -11.30 5.51
CA GLN A 50 4.03 -10.16 5.89
C GLN A 50 4.89 -8.97 6.34
N GLU A 51 5.93 -9.22 7.14
CA GLU A 51 6.88 -8.19 7.57
C GLU A 51 7.60 -7.54 6.37
N GLU A 52 8.14 -8.36 5.46
CA GLU A 52 8.84 -7.87 4.27
C GLU A 52 7.90 -7.16 3.28
N SER A 53 6.64 -7.60 3.19
CA SER A 53 5.61 -6.95 2.36
C SER A 53 5.31 -5.53 2.85
N GLU A 54 5.23 -5.31 4.17
CA GLU A 54 5.03 -3.97 4.72
C GLU A 54 6.25 -3.06 4.48
N LYS A 55 7.47 -3.58 4.66
CA LYS A 55 8.70 -2.83 4.31
C LYS A 55 8.74 -2.45 2.83
N LEU A 56 8.37 -3.38 1.95
CA LEU A 56 8.29 -3.13 0.52
C LEU A 56 7.26 -2.05 0.19
N LYS A 57 6.07 -2.11 0.80
CA LYS A 57 5.02 -1.11 0.63
C LYS A 57 5.46 0.29 1.06
N GLN A 58 6.17 0.40 2.18
CA GLN A 58 6.76 1.68 2.61
C GLN A 58 7.74 2.23 1.57
N LYS A 59 8.69 1.41 1.12
CA LYS A 59 9.64 1.82 0.06
C LYS A 59 8.93 2.26 -1.21
N ILE A 60 7.90 1.53 -1.65
CA ILE A 60 7.13 1.90 -2.83
C ILE A 60 6.46 3.26 -2.63
N ASN A 61 5.82 3.50 -1.49
CA ASN A 61 5.19 4.78 -1.19
C ASN A 61 6.21 5.94 -1.21
N GLU A 62 7.38 5.74 -0.61
CA GLU A 62 8.46 6.74 -0.65
C GLU A 62 8.92 7.03 -2.09
N GLN A 63 9.10 5.99 -2.91
CA GLN A 63 9.49 6.17 -4.31
C GLN A 63 8.41 6.89 -5.14
N VAL A 64 7.13 6.58 -4.89
CA VAL A 64 6.01 7.28 -5.54
C VAL A 64 5.97 8.74 -5.13
N ASP A 65 6.12 9.04 -3.83
CA ASP A 65 6.15 10.41 -3.33
C ASP A 65 7.33 11.20 -3.92
N ASN A 66 8.52 10.60 -3.97
CA ASN A 66 9.68 11.21 -4.62
C ASN A 66 9.44 11.46 -6.11
N ALA A 67 8.79 10.53 -6.82
CA ALA A 67 8.45 10.71 -8.22
C ALA A 67 7.49 11.89 -8.43
N ILE A 68 6.43 11.99 -7.62
CA ILE A 68 5.47 13.10 -7.64
C ILE A 68 6.20 14.45 -7.48
N VAL A 69 7.08 14.55 -6.49
CA VAL A 69 7.88 15.77 -6.23
C VAL A 69 8.82 16.07 -7.42
N SER A 70 9.53 15.06 -7.91
CA SER A 70 10.50 15.23 -9.01
C SER A 70 9.87 15.70 -10.32
N MET A 71 8.61 15.32 -10.55
CA MET A 71 7.83 15.71 -11.72
C MET A 71 7.06 17.03 -11.52
N ASN A 72 7.26 17.69 -10.36
CA ASN A 72 6.57 18.91 -9.96
C ASN A 72 5.03 18.75 -9.98
N LEU A 73 4.55 17.56 -9.59
CA LEU A 73 3.13 17.25 -9.47
C LEU A 73 2.68 17.43 -8.01
N VAL A 74 1.40 17.72 -7.81
CA VAL A 74 0.78 17.84 -6.49
C VAL A 74 -0.21 16.70 -6.24
N LYS A 75 -0.35 16.27 -4.99
CA LYS A 75 -1.38 15.28 -4.63
C LYS A 75 -2.74 15.95 -4.71
N LYS A 76 -3.76 15.16 -5.11
CA LYS A 76 -5.14 15.65 -5.17
C LYS A 76 -5.61 16.22 -3.83
N THR A 77 -5.25 15.56 -2.73
CA THR A 77 -5.62 16.01 -1.38
C THR A 77 -5.06 17.38 -1.04
N GLU A 78 -3.83 17.69 -1.47
CA GLU A 78 -3.21 19.00 -1.26
C GLU A 78 -3.91 20.07 -2.10
N LEU A 79 -4.29 19.73 -3.34
CA LEU A 79 -5.08 20.62 -4.20
C LEU A 79 -6.47 20.90 -3.60
N ASP A 80 -7.16 19.87 -3.13
CA ASP A 80 -8.49 19.98 -2.52
C ASP A 80 -8.44 20.88 -1.27
N GLU A 81 -7.39 20.76 -0.44
CA GLU A 81 -7.17 21.65 0.72
C GLU A 81 -6.95 23.11 0.30
N ILE A 82 -6.15 23.36 -0.73
CA ILE A 82 -5.93 24.70 -1.27
C ILE A 82 -7.23 25.30 -1.79
N LEU A 83 -8.02 24.53 -2.55
CA LEU A 83 -9.31 24.97 -3.07
C LEU A 83 -10.27 25.36 -1.94
N GLN A 84 -10.34 24.56 -0.88
CA GLN A 84 -11.15 24.88 0.29
C GLN A 84 -10.71 26.19 0.96
N ARG A 85 -9.41 26.41 1.10
CA ARG A 85 -8.86 27.65 1.65
C ARG A 85 -9.18 28.86 0.77
N ILE A 86 -9.15 28.69 -0.55
CA ILE A 86 -9.53 29.74 -1.50
C ILE A 86 -11.01 30.10 -1.32
N THR A 87 -11.92 29.12 -1.29
CA THR A 87 -13.35 29.37 -1.09
C THR A 87 -13.64 30.12 0.22
N GLU A 88 -12.96 29.75 1.31
CA GLU A 88 -13.11 30.44 2.59
C GLU A 88 -12.60 31.88 2.54
N LEU A 89 -11.48 32.14 1.84
CA LEU A 89 -10.96 33.48 1.65
C LEU A 89 -11.88 34.35 0.78
N GLU A 90 -12.41 33.79 -0.30
CA GLU A 90 -13.39 34.45 -1.17
C GLU A 90 -14.61 34.89 -0.36
N LYS A 91 -15.18 33.99 0.45
CA LYS A 91 -16.32 34.30 1.32
C LYS A 91 -16.02 35.45 2.29
N ARG A 92 -14.84 35.44 2.93
CA ARG A 92 -14.44 36.53 3.85
C ARG A 92 -14.26 37.85 3.12
N LEU A 93 -13.77 37.82 1.89
CA LEU A 93 -13.61 39.02 1.07
C LEU A 93 -14.98 39.65 0.79
N ASP A 94 -15.98 38.85 0.42
CA ASP A 94 -17.36 39.28 0.18
C ASP A 94 -17.99 39.88 1.45
N GLU A 95 -17.78 39.26 2.61
CA GLU A 95 -18.24 39.79 3.91
C GLU A 95 -17.59 41.15 4.26
N ILE A 96 -16.31 41.35 3.91
CA ILE A 96 -15.62 42.62 4.12
C ILE A 96 -16.13 43.69 3.15
N GLN A 97 -16.33 43.33 1.87
CA GLN A 97 -16.84 44.26 0.86
C GLN A 97 -18.27 44.70 1.16
N SER A 98 -19.16 43.78 1.52
CA SER A 98 -20.54 44.08 1.93
C SER A 98 -20.62 44.96 3.17
N LYS A 99 -19.68 44.85 4.12
CA LYS A 99 -19.59 45.75 5.29
C LYS A 99 -19.03 47.14 4.97
N LYS A 100 -18.39 47.33 3.81
CA LYS A 100 -17.77 48.60 3.41
C LYS A 100 -18.71 49.47 2.55
N GLU A 101 -19.76 48.87 1.99
CA GLU A 101 -20.81 49.55 1.22
C GLU A 101 -22.03 49.97 2.05
N VAL A 102 -22.04 49.64 3.35
CA VAL A 102 -23.02 50.07 4.37
C VAL A 102 -22.39 51.15 5.25
#